data_AF-A0A970CGX3-F1
#
_entry.id   AF-A0A970CGX3-F1
#
_cell.length_a   1.000
_cell.length_b   1.000
_cell.length_c   1.000
_cell.angle_alpha   90.00
_cell.angle_beta   90.00
_cell.angle_gamma   90.00
#
_symmetry.space_group_name_H-M   'P 1'
#
loop_
_entity.id
_entity.type
_entity.pdbx_description
1 polymer ?
#
loop_
_entity_poly.entity_id
_entity_poly.type
_entity_poly.pdbx_seq_one_letter_code
_entity_poly.pdbx_strand_id
1 'polypeptide(L)'
;MGITNFLMYVGVSLPLLVIGIFIFSKTTPYDEFKIMFDGDELEDKKKVAAANAVAFDIGGKVIGLAMAMASAVYHAVSLLDLALWGGIAMVSIIIIYYLFEVLTPGLPPLVKYWER
;
A
#
# COMPACT_ATOMS: atom_id res chain seq x y z
N MET A 1 13.96 -10.15 27.76
CA MET A 1 12.57 -9.62 27.65
C MET A 1 12.33 -8.71 26.43
N GLY A 2 13.35 -8.21 25.72
CA GLY A 2 13.13 -7.36 24.53
C GLY A 2 12.56 -8.08 23.30
N ILE A 3 13.00 -9.32 23.04
CA ILE A 3 12.61 -10.08 21.82
C ILE A 3 11.13 -10.48 21.85
N THR A 4 10.60 -10.90 23.00
CA THR A 4 9.18 -11.27 23.13
C THR A 4 8.28 -10.06 22.87
N ASN A 5 8.63 -8.88 23.40
CA ASN A 5 7.89 -7.66 23.09
C ASN A 5 7.96 -7.35 21.60
N PHE A 6 9.16 -7.36 21.00
CA PHE A 6 9.31 -7.16 19.56
C PHE A 6 8.39 -8.08 18.74
N LEU A 7 8.38 -9.38 19.04
CA LEU A 7 7.52 -10.36 18.36
C LEU A 7 6.02 -10.07 18.55
N MET A 8 5.59 -9.60 19.72
CA MET A 8 4.19 -9.23 19.97
C MET A 8 3.76 -8.01 19.14
N TYR A 9 4.58 -6.94 19.10
CA TYR A 9 4.28 -5.75 18.31
C TYR A 9 4.34 -6.03 16.81
N VAL A 10 5.31 -6.83 16.34
CA VAL A 10 5.38 -7.30 14.96
C VAL A 10 4.18 -8.19 14.61
N GLY A 11 3.78 -9.07 15.53
CA GLY A 11 2.64 -9.98 15.35
C GLY A 11 1.30 -9.27 15.16
N VAL A 12 1.15 -8.04 15.67
CA VAL A 12 -0.05 -7.20 15.46
C VAL A 12 0.11 -6.27 14.26
N SER A 13 1.28 -5.65 14.09
CA SER A 13 1.53 -4.69 13.00
C SER A 13 1.58 -5.34 11.62
N LEU A 14 2.09 -6.58 11.48
CA LEU A 14 2.10 -7.29 10.19
C LEU A 14 0.70 -7.57 9.64
N PRO A 15 -0.25 -8.15 10.41
CA PRO A 15 -1.64 -8.28 9.96
C PRO A 15 -2.27 -6.94 9.58
N LEU A 16 -2.03 -5.88 10.35
CA LEU A 16 -2.53 -4.55 10.02
C LEU A 16 -1.97 -4.05 8.70
N LEU A 17 -0.67 -4.25 8.45
CA LEU A 17 -0.04 -3.87 7.19
C LEU A 17 -0.66 -4.63 6.01
N VAL A 18 -0.86 -5.95 6.15
CA VAL A 18 -1.52 -6.78 5.11
C VAL A 18 -2.95 -6.33 4.85
N ILE A 19 -3.72 -6.04 5.91
CA ILE A 19 -5.08 -5.49 5.80
C ILE A 19 -5.05 -4.14 5.07
N GLY A 20 -4.07 -3.29 5.38
CA GLY A 20 -3.89 -2.00 4.71
C GLY A 20 -3.66 -2.15 3.22
N ILE A 21 -2.73 -3.03 2.81
CA ILE A 21 -2.47 -3.33 1.39
C ILE A 21 -3.74 -3.86 0.72
N PHE A 22 -4.47 -4.77 1.37
CA PHE A 22 -5.70 -5.34 0.83
C PHE A 22 -6.78 -4.28 0.61
N ILE A 23 -6.99 -3.38 1.58
CA ILE A 23 -7.94 -2.27 1.44
C ILE A 23 -7.52 -1.35 0.29
N PHE A 24 -6.23 -1.01 0.19
CA PHE A 24 -5.71 -0.21 -0.92
C PHE A 24 -5.96 -0.84 -2.29
N SER A 25 -5.71 -2.14 -2.41
CA SER A 25 -5.93 -2.89 -3.65
C SER A 25 -7.42 -2.96 -4.04
N LYS A 26 -8.34 -2.78 -3.09
CA LYS A 26 -9.78 -2.66 -3.37
C LYS A 26 -10.21 -1.24 -3.72
N THR A 27 -9.48 -0.24 -3.24
CA THR A 27 -9.71 1.17 -3.55
C THR A 27 -9.27 1.52 -4.97
N THR A 28 -8.21 0.90 -5.47
CA THR A 28 -7.74 1.09 -6.85
C THR A 28 -8.70 0.48 -7.88
N PRO A 29 -9.02 1.18 -8.99
CA PRO A 29 -10.00 0.72 -9.98
C PRO A 29 -9.48 -0.36 -10.94
N TYR A 30 -8.25 -0.85 -10.75
CA TYR A 30 -7.61 -1.86 -11.60
C TYR A 30 -6.87 -2.87 -10.75
N ASP A 31 -6.66 -4.07 -11.30
CA ASP A 31 -5.90 -5.14 -10.63
C ASP A 31 -4.40 -4.87 -10.75
N GLU A 32 -3.86 -4.24 -9.71
CA GLU A 32 -2.45 -3.85 -9.63
C GLU A 32 -1.52 -5.05 -9.74
N PHE A 33 -1.83 -6.14 -9.03
CA PHE A 33 -1.00 -7.33 -9.03
C PHE A 33 -0.99 -8.00 -10.40
N LYS A 34 -2.15 -8.09 -11.05
CA LYS A 34 -2.22 -8.64 -12.41
C LYS A 34 -1.38 -7.85 -13.41
N ILE A 35 -1.50 -6.52 -13.42
CA ILE A 35 -0.73 -5.67 -14.35
C ILE A 35 0.77 -5.79 -14.06
N MET A 36 1.16 -5.88 -12.79
CA MET A 36 2.55 -6.04 -12.39
C MET A 36 3.14 -7.40 -12.83
N PHE A 37 2.41 -8.51 -12.63
CA PHE A 37 2.89 -9.85 -12.98
C PHE A 37 2.85 -10.13 -14.48
N ASP A 38 1.78 -9.74 -15.17
CA ASP A 38 1.66 -10.00 -16.60
C ASP A 38 2.61 -9.11 -17.44
N GLY A 39 3.10 -7.99 -16.89
CA GLY A 39 3.90 -7.02 -17.62
C GLY A 39 5.39 -7.35 -17.77
N ASP A 40 5.89 -8.39 -17.11
CA ASP A 40 7.28 -8.86 -17.21
C ASP A 40 7.52 -9.70 -18.49
N GLU A 41 6.46 -10.24 -19.11
CA GLU A 41 6.55 -11.20 -20.21
C GLU A 41 6.41 -10.58 -21.63
N LEU A 42 6.32 -9.26 -21.76
CA LEU A 42 5.84 -8.62 -22.99
C LEU A 42 6.92 -7.81 -23.74
N GLU A 43 7.08 -8.05 -25.04
CA GLU A 43 7.94 -7.27 -25.96
C GLU A 43 7.49 -5.80 -26.11
N ASP A 44 6.27 -5.46 -25.67
CA ASP A 44 5.72 -4.11 -25.75
C ASP A 44 6.22 -3.22 -24.61
N LYS A 45 7.08 -2.26 -24.96
CA LYS A 45 7.62 -1.23 -24.05
C LYS A 45 6.55 -0.48 -23.24
N LYS A 46 5.32 -0.31 -23.77
CA LYS A 46 4.23 0.38 -23.05
C LYS A 46 3.68 -0.44 -21.89
N LYS A 47 3.61 -1.77 -22.05
CA LYS A 47 3.11 -2.68 -21.01
C LYS A 47 4.13 -2.84 -19.89
N VAL A 48 5.42 -2.92 -20.25
CA VAL A 48 6.52 -2.87 -19.29
C VAL A 48 6.52 -1.54 -18.51
N ALA A 49 6.29 -0.41 -19.18
CA ALA A 49 6.18 0.88 -18.50
C ALA A 49 4.99 0.96 -17.54
N ALA A 50 3.83 0.38 -17.92
CA ALA A 50 2.66 0.31 -17.06
C ALA A 50 2.91 -0.58 -15.82
N ALA A 51 3.52 -1.74 -16.00
CA ALA A 51 3.89 -2.63 -14.90
C ALA A 51 4.88 -1.98 -13.92
N ASN A 52 5.89 -1.27 -14.44
CA ASN A 52 6.81 -0.50 -13.60
C ASN A 52 6.09 0.60 -12.82
N ALA A 53 5.18 1.34 -13.45
CA ALA A 53 4.41 2.38 -12.78
C ALA A 53 3.52 1.80 -11.66
N VAL A 54 2.87 0.66 -11.90
CA VAL A 54 2.10 -0.04 -10.86
C VAL A 54 3.01 -0.54 -9.74
N ALA A 55 4.19 -1.09 -10.04
CA ALA A 55 5.14 -1.53 -9.04
C ALA A 55 5.59 -0.37 -8.12
N PHE A 56 5.82 0.83 -8.67
CA PHE A 56 6.10 2.02 -7.88
C PHE A 56 4.91 2.48 -7.05
N ASP A 57 3.68 2.36 -7.55
CA ASP A 57 2.46 2.69 -6.79
C ASP A 57 2.27 1.75 -5.59
N ILE A 58 2.32 0.43 -5.82
CA ILE A 58 2.27 -0.58 -4.73
C ILE A 58 3.41 -0.35 -3.74
N GLY A 59 4.65 -0.15 -4.23
CA GLY A 59 5.81 0.09 -3.40
C GLY A 59 5.64 1.34 -2.52
N GLY A 60 5.14 2.44 -3.08
CA GLY A 60 4.82 3.67 -2.36
C GLY A 60 3.77 3.45 -1.27
N LYS A 61 2.70 2.70 -1.55
CA LYS A 61 1.67 2.34 -0.56
C LYS A 61 2.25 1.52 0.59
N VAL A 62 3.07 0.50 0.29
CA VAL A 62 3.70 -0.34 1.30
C VAL A 62 4.64 0.47 2.19
N ILE A 63 5.46 1.34 1.60
CA ILE A 63 6.38 2.22 2.35
C ILE A 63 5.58 3.18 3.23
N GLY A 64 4.55 3.82 2.70
CA GLY A 64 3.69 4.74 3.45
C GLY A 64 3.00 4.05 4.64
N LEU A 65 2.43 2.86 4.41
CA LEU A 65 1.84 2.03 5.48
C LEU A 65 2.88 1.62 6.52
N ALA A 66 4.08 1.19 6.11
CA ALA A 66 5.14 0.79 7.02
C ALA A 66 5.61 1.96 7.90
N MET A 67 5.77 3.16 7.34
CA MET A 67 6.09 4.37 8.11
C MET A 67 4.98 4.71 9.10
N ALA A 68 3.73 4.61 8.68
CA ALA A 68 2.59 4.90 9.55
C ALA A 68 2.48 3.86 10.68
N MET A 69 2.73 2.58 10.41
CA MET A 69 2.82 1.52 11.42
C MET A 69 3.99 1.77 12.39
N ALA A 70 5.15 2.21 11.91
CA ALA A 70 6.29 2.53 12.77
C ALA A 70 5.93 3.65 13.77
N SER A 71 5.20 4.67 13.32
CA SER A 71 4.67 5.73 14.18
C SER A 71 3.65 5.19 15.20
N ALA A 72 2.75 4.31 14.78
CA ALA A 72 1.78 3.67 15.67
C ALA A 72 2.46 2.82 16.76
N VAL A 73 3.50 2.05 16.40
CA VAL A 73 4.31 1.28 17.37
C VAL A 73 5.02 2.18 18.36
N TYR A 74 5.54 3.34 17.92
CA TYR A 74 6.24 4.27 18.81
C TYR A 74 5.33 4.90 19.86
N HIS A 75 4.06 5.16 19.54
CA HIS A 75 3.09 5.79 20.44
C HIS A 75 2.22 4.78 21.20
N ALA A 76 2.30 3.49 20.90
CA ALA A 76 1.50 2.46 21.52
C ALA A 76 1.96 2.17 22.95
N VAL A 77 1.04 2.35 23.92
CA VAL A 77 1.25 1.96 25.32
C VAL A 77 0.86 0.50 25.54
N SER A 78 -0.06 -0.01 24.73
CA SER A 78 -0.56 -1.39 24.74
C SER A 78 -0.72 -1.97 23.33
N LEU A 79 -0.89 -3.30 23.21
CA LEU A 79 -1.17 -3.95 21.91
C LEU A 79 -2.51 -3.50 21.30
N LEU A 80 -3.48 -3.11 22.15
CA LEU A 80 -4.76 -2.60 21.70
C LEU A 80 -4.61 -1.15 21.19
N ASP A 81 -3.81 -0.32 21.86
CA ASP A 81 -3.47 1.01 21.35
C ASP A 81 -2.75 0.93 20.01
N LEU A 82 -1.84 -0.04 19.83
CA LEU A 82 -1.20 -0.28 18.54
C LEU A 82 -2.24 -0.56 17.45
N ALA A 83 -3.25 -1.38 17.73
CA ALA A 83 -4.28 -1.70 16.76
C ALA A 83 -5.13 -0.46 16.39
N LEU A 84 -5.47 0.37 17.39
CA LEU A 84 -6.21 1.61 17.16
C LEU A 84 -5.40 2.64 16.38
N TRP A 85 -4.15 2.91 16.81
CA TRP A 85 -3.26 3.83 16.12
C TRP A 85 -2.89 3.33 14.73
N GLY A 86 -2.70 2.02 14.56
CA GLY A 86 -2.50 1.40 13.25
C GLY A 86 -3.71 1.58 12.34
N GLY A 87 -4.93 1.41 12.85
CA GLY A 87 -6.15 1.70 12.11
C GLY A 87 -6.24 3.17 11.68
N ILE A 88 -5.97 4.12 12.58
CA ILE A 88 -5.96 5.56 12.28
C ILE A 88 -4.90 5.91 11.23
N ALA A 89 -3.70 5.34 11.37
CA ALA A 89 -2.61 5.47 10.42
C ALA A 89 -2.99 5.00 9.02
N MET A 90 -3.65 3.84 8.94
CA MET A 90 -4.15 3.27 7.68
C MET A 90 -5.20 4.16 7.03
N VAL A 91 -6.18 4.64 7.80
CA VAL A 91 -7.21 5.55 7.28
C VAL A 91 -6.58 6.85 6.77
N SER A 92 -5.59 7.38 7.49
CA SER A 92 -4.88 8.61 7.11
C SER A 92 -4.16 8.47 5.77
N ILE A 93 -3.47 7.35 5.53
CA ILE A 93 -2.76 7.14 4.26
C ILE A 93 -3.73 6.93 3.09
N ILE A 94 -4.89 6.32 3.31
CA ILE A 94 -5.94 6.18 2.30
C ILE A 94 -6.50 7.56 1.92
N ILE A 95 -6.71 8.44 2.89
CA ILE A 95 -7.13 9.83 2.63
C ILE A 95 -6.08 10.56 1.80
N ILE A 96 -4.80 10.40 2.12
CA ILE A 96 -3.69 11.01 1.36
C ILE A 96 -3.68 10.49 -0.09
N TYR A 97 -3.95 9.20 -0.30
CA TYR A 97 -4.06 8.63 -1.64
C TYR A 97 -5.19 9.27 -2.45
N TYR A 98 -6.40 9.38 -1.89
CA TYR A 98 -7.51 10.05 -2.58
C TYR A 98 -7.22 11.52 -2.84
N LEU A 99 -6.57 12.21 -1.90
CA LEU A 99 -6.14 13.58 -2.11
C LEU A 99 -5.16 13.68 -3.28
N PHE A 100 -4.21 12.76 -3.38
CA PHE A 100 -3.29 12.69 -4.51
C PHE A 100 -4.04 12.48 -5.83
N GLU A 101 -4.98 11.53 -5.88
CA GLU A 101 -5.80 11.26 -7.05
C GLU A 101 -6.60 12.49 -7.51
N VAL A 102 -7.20 13.23 -6.57
CA VAL A 102 -7.91 14.49 -6.84
C VAL A 102 -6.97 15.58 -7.35
N LEU A 103 -5.73 15.63 -6.88
CA LEU A 103 -4.73 16.62 -7.32
C LEU A 103 -4.09 16.26 -8.67
N THR A 104 -4.12 14.98 -9.08
CA THR A 104 -3.57 14.52 -10.36
C THR A 104 -4.63 13.96 -11.33
N PRO A 105 -5.69 14.71 -11.68
CA PRO A 105 -6.79 14.21 -12.51
C PRO A 105 -6.41 13.97 -13.98
N GLY A 106 -5.22 14.37 -14.41
CA GLY A 106 -4.77 14.31 -15.80
C GLY A 106 -4.00 13.05 -16.20
N LEU A 107 -3.69 12.14 -15.27
CA LEU A 107 -2.99 10.90 -15.62
C LEU A 107 -3.96 9.90 -16.27
N PRO A 108 -3.72 9.45 -17.51
CA PRO A 108 -4.51 8.36 -18.08
C PRO A 108 -4.33 7.10 -17.23
N PRO A 109 -5.40 6.38 -16.89
CA PRO A 109 -5.29 5.19 -16.07
C PRO A 109 -4.40 4.14 -16.77
N LEU A 110 -3.51 3.51 -16.00
CA LEU A 110 -2.49 2.56 -16.50
C LEU A 110 -3.12 1.41 -17.32
N VAL A 111 -4.36 1.03 -16.97
CA VAL A 111 -5.18 0.05 -17.69
C VAL A 111 -5.39 0.40 -19.18
N LYS A 112 -5.38 1.68 -19.55
CA LYS A 112 -5.58 2.14 -20.93
C LYS A 112 -4.45 1.72 -21.89
N TYR A 113 -3.29 1.40 -21.35
CA TYR A 113 -2.16 0.85 -22.10
C TYR A 113 -2.14 -0.68 -22.09
N TRP A 114 -2.84 -1.30 -21.14
CA TRP A 114 -2.91 -2.73 -20.96
C TRP A 114 -3.91 -3.40 -21.92
N GLU A 115 -5.06 -2.76 -22.15
CA GLU A 115 -6.16 -3.26 -23.01
C GLU A 115 -5.96 -3.02 -24.52
N ARG A 116 -4.86 -2.38 -24.93
CA ARG A 116 -4.49 -2.20 -26.35
C ARG A 116 -3.48 -3.23 -26.80
#